data_AF-A0A2J8RFK1-F1
#
_entry.id   AF-A0A2J8RFK1-F1
#
_cell.length_a   1.000
_cell.length_b   1.000
_cell.length_c   1.000
_cell.angle_alpha   90.00
_cell.angle_beta   90.00
_cell.angle_gamma   90.00
#
_symmetry.space_group_name_H-M   'P 1'
#
loop_
_entity.id
_entity.type
_entity.pdbx_description
1 polymer ?
#
loop_
_entity_poly.entity_id
_entity_poly.type
_entity_poly.pdbx_seq_one_letter_code
_entity_poly.pdbx_strand_id
1 'polypeptide(L)'
;MERLEIQRIEKEKWHQLEAKDLERRNEELEELYLLERCFPEAEKLKQETRLLSQWKHYIQCDGSPDPSVAQEMNTFISLWKEKTNETFEEVIEKSKVVLNLIEKLKFILLETPPCDLQDKNIIQYQESILQLQELLHLKFSVATEILLRQASTLADLDSGNMEKVIKDENVTLYVWANLKKNPRHRSVRFSETQIGFEIPRILATSDIAVRLLHTHYDHVSALHPVSTPSKEHTSAVTELVKDDVKNVEKAISKEVEEESKQQERGSHLIQEEKIKVEEEQGDIEVKM
;
A
#
# COMPACT_ATOMS: atom_id res chain seq x y z
N MET A 1 33.71 -48.45 14.25
CA MET A 1 32.35 -48.74 13.76
C MET A 1 31.46 -47.51 13.93
N GLU A 2 31.27 -47.02 15.16
CA GLU A 2 30.38 -45.85 15.46
C GLU A 2 30.70 -44.55 14.68
N ARG A 3 31.97 -44.18 14.49
CA ARG A 3 32.33 -42.96 13.73
C ARG A 3 31.90 -42.98 12.25
N LEU A 4 31.97 -44.15 11.61
CA LEU A 4 31.56 -44.30 10.20
C LEU A 4 30.03 -44.29 10.06
N GLU A 5 29.33 -44.77 11.09
CA GLU A 5 27.88 -44.79 11.15
C GLU A 5 27.31 -43.38 11.38
N ILE A 6 27.94 -42.59 12.25
CA ILE A 6 27.64 -41.15 12.44
C ILE A 6 27.82 -40.38 11.13
N GLN A 7 28.94 -40.57 10.42
CA GLN A 7 29.17 -39.92 9.12
C GLN A 7 28.14 -40.31 8.07
N ARG A 8 27.67 -41.56 8.06
CA ARG A 8 26.62 -42.01 7.14
C ARG A 8 25.29 -41.31 7.43
N ILE A 9 24.92 -41.21 8.71
CA ILE A 9 23.70 -40.53 9.16
C ILE A 9 23.75 -39.03 8.84
N GLU A 10 24.90 -38.38 9.02
CA GLU A 10 25.08 -36.96 8.68
C GLU A 10 24.94 -36.72 7.17
N LYS A 11 25.56 -37.57 6.34
CA LYS A 11 25.44 -37.47 4.88
C LYS A 11 24.01 -37.71 4.41
N GLU A 12 23.31 -38.68 5.01
CA GLU A 12 21.91 -38.96 4.69
C GLU A 12 20.98 -37.80 5.09
N LYS A 13 21.19 -37.20 6.28
CA LYS A 13 20.48 -35.97 6.69
C LYS A 13 20.76 -34.82 5.73
N TRP A 14 22.00 -34.67 5.27
CA TRP A 14 22.38 -33.61 4.33
C TRP A 14 21.67 -33.79 2.98
N HIS A 15 21.64 -35.01 2.43
CA HIS A 15 20.88 -35.31 1.20
C HIS A 15 19.37 -35.10 1.37
N GLN A 16 18.80 -35.41 2.54
CA GLN A 16 17.39 -35.13 2.83
C GLN A 16 17.09 -33.62 2.88
N LEU A 17 18.01 -32.82 3.44
CA LEU A 17 17.88 -31.37 3.47
C LEU A 17 18.02 -30.78 2.05
N GLU A 18 18.97 -31.27 1.26
CA GLU A 18 19.18 -30.85 -0.12
C GLU A 18 17.97 -31.18 -1.00
N ALA A 19 17.38 -32.36 -0.85
CA ALA A 19 16.17 -32.75 -1.57
C ALA A 19 14.98 -31.84 -1.22
N LYS A 20 14.79 -31.54 0.08
CA LYS A 20 13.74 -30.61 0.53
C LYS A 20 13.96 -29.19 0.04
N ASP A 21 15.20 -28.73 -0.02
CA ASP A 21 15.52 -27.39 -0.51
C ASP A 21 15.33 -27.31 -2.03
N LEU A 22 15.65 -28.38 -2.77
CA LEU A 22 15.37 -28.47 -4.20
C LEU A 22 13.86 -28.48 -4.50
N GLU A 23 13.08 -29.22 -3.72
CA GLU A 23 11.61 -29.24 -3.82
C GLU A 23 11.03 -27.84 -3.58
N ARG A 24 11.44 -27.16 -2.50
CA ARG A 24 11.03 -25.77 -2.23
C ARG A 24 11.38 -24.83 -3.37
N ARG A 25 12.61 -24.91 -3.91
CA ARG A 25 13.03 -24.05 -5.03
C ARG A 25 12.23 -24.30 -6.30
N ASN A 26 11.82 -25.54 -6.56
CA ASN A 26 10.96 -25.85 -7.69
C ASN A 26 9.56 -25.27 -7.52
N GLU A 27 8.99 -25.36 -6.31
CA GLU A 27 7.69 -24.74 -5.98
C GLU A 27 7.77 -23.20 -6.12
N GLU A 28 8.79 -22.57 -5.53
CA GLU A 28 9.03 -21.12 -5.66
C GLU A 28 9.21 -20.69 -7.12
N LEU A 29 9.93 -21.49 -7.92
CA LEU A 29 10.12 -21.21 -9.35
C LEU A 29 8.82 -21.32 -10.14
N GLU A 30 7.98 -22.31 -9.84
CA GLU A 30 6.66 -22.46 -10.48
C GLU A 30 5.75 -21.28 -10.13
N GLU A 31 5.74 -20.83 -8.87
CA GLU A 31 5.03 -19.61 -8.45
C GLU A 31 5.55 -18.36 -9.19
N LEU A 32 6.87 -18.22 -9.36
CA LEU A 32 7.46 -17.11 -10.11
C LEU A 32 7.04 -17.10 -11.57
N TYR A 33 7.00 -18.25 -12.25
CA TYR A 33 6.50 -18.33 -13.63
C TYR A 33 5.03 -17.95 -13.75
N LEU A 34 4.21 -18.33 -12.78
CA LEU A 34 2.81 -17.91 -12.72
C LEU A 34 2.70 -16.39 -12.53
N LEU A 35 3.50 -15.80 -11.64
CA LEU A 35 3.55 -14.36 -11.42
C LEU A 35 4.03 -13.59 -12.66
N GLU A 36 5.09 -14.06 -13.31
CA GLU A 36 5.62 -13.46 -14.53
C GLU A 36 4.57 -13.39 -15.63
N ARG A 37 3.72 -14.41 -15.73
CA ARG A 37 2.60 -14.43 -16.69
C ARG A 37 1.42 -13.54 -16.27
N CYS A 38 1.04 -13.57 -14.99
CA CYS A 38 -0.12 -12.83 -14.50
C CYS A 38 0.13 -11.31 -14.42
N PHE A 39 1.37 -10.89 -14.14
CA PHE A 39 1.68 -9.49 -13.89
C PHE A 39 1.41 -8.57 -15.11
N PRO A 40 1.82 -8.90 -16.34
CA PRO A 40 1.49 -8.09 -17.53
C PRO A 40 -0.02 -8.01 -17.81
N GLU A 41 -0.75 -9.11 -17.59
CA GLU A 41 -2.20 -9.15 -17.75
C GLU A 41 -2.89 -8.24 -16.71
N ALA A 42 -2.43 -8.28 -15.47
CA ALA A 42 -2.92 -7.41 -14.40
C ALA A 42 -2.61 -5.94 -14.69
N GLU A 43 -1.40 -5.59 -15.15
CA GLU A 43 -1.07 -4.20 -15.48
C GLU A 43 -1.89 -3.68 -16.66
N LYS A 44 -2.10 -4.52 -17.69
CA LYS A 44 -2.99 -4.18 -18.80
C LYS A 44 -4.42 -3.91 -18.31
N LEU A 45 -4.96 -4.76 -17.44
CA LEU A 45 -6.29 -4.57 -16.86
C LEU A 45 -6.37 -3.26 -16.05
N LYS A 46 -5.32 -2.93 -15.28
CA LYS A 46 -5.24 -1.65 -14.55
C LYS A 46 -5.27 -0.46 -15.50
N GLN A 47 -4.49 -0.49 -16.57
CA GLN A 47 -4.47 0.56 -17.59
C GLN A 47 -5.85 0.73 -18.27
N GLU A 48 -6.48 -0.37 -18.69
CA GLU A 48 -7.82 -0.35 -19.28
C GLU A 48 -8.87 0.22 -18.30
N THR A 49 -8.77 -0.14 -17.02
CA THR A 49 -9.65 0.39 -15.96
C THR A 49 -9.47 1.90 -15.75
N ARG A 50 -8.22 2.41 -15.80
CA ARG A 50 -7.92 3.84 -15.73
C ARG A 50 -8.53 4.59 -16.93
N LEU A 51 -8.31 4.09 -18.15
CA LEU A 51 -8.85 4.69 -19.37
C LEU A 51 -10.38 4.70 -19.38
N LEU A 52 -11.01 3.60 -18.96
CA LEU A 52 -12.47 3.51 -18.85
C LEU A 52 -13.01 4.54 -17.84
N SER A 53 -12.31 4.74 -16.72
CA SER A 53 -12.71 5.71 -15.69
C SER A 53 -12.63 7.15 -16.20
N GLN A 54 -11.57 7.50 -16.93
CA GLN A 54 -11.44 8.79 -17.61
C GLN A 54 -12.56 9.00 -18.64
N TRP A 55 -12.85 7.97 -19.45
CA TRP A 55 -13.92 8.05 -20.45
C TRP A 55 -15.31 8.19 -19.82
N LYS A 56 -15.59 7.44 -18.75
CA LYS A 56 -16.84 7.58 -17.98
C LYS A 56 -17.02 8.99 -17.44
N HIS A 57 -15.97 9.58 -16.89
CA HIS A 57 -16.01 10.95 -16.40
C HIS A 57 -16.30 11.94 -17.53
N TYR A 58 -15.62 11.79 -18.68
CA TYR A 58 -15.87 12.62 -19.86
C TYR A 58 -17.34 12.57 -20.34
N ILE A 59 -17.98 11.41 -20.30
CA ILE A 59 -19.38 11.25 -20.73
C ILE A 59 -20.38 11.78 -19.69
N GLN A 60 -20.09 11.61 -18.40
CA GLN A 60 -21.06 11.90 -17.34
C GLN A 60 -21.45 13.38 -17.25
N CYS A 61 -20.54 14.30 -17.59
CA CYS A 61 -20.76 15.75 -17.57
C CYS A 61 -21.56 16.23 -16.33
N ASP A 62 -21.29 15.65 -15.16
CA ASP A 62 -22.04 15.87 -13.93
C ASP A 62 -21.63 17.16 -13.19
N GLY A 63 -20.66 17.90 -13.74
CA GLY A 63 -20.09 19.10 -13.15
C GLY A 63 -19.20 18.82 -11.93
N SER A 64 -18.87 17.55 -11.65
CA SER A 64 -17.84 17.22 -10.66
C SER A 64 -16.45 17.54 -11.22
N PRO A 65 -15.52 18.02 -10.38
CA PRO A 65 -14.16 18.33 -10.83
C PRO A 65 -13.41 17.05 -11.20
N ASP A 66 -12.56 17.11 -12.23
CA ASP A 66 -11.59 16.04 -12.51
C ASP A 66 -10.48 16.06 -11.46
N PRO A 67 -10.30 14.98 -10.67
CA PRO A 67 -9.24 14.88 -9.67
C PRO A 67 -7.82 15.01 -10.24
N SER A 68 -7.64 14.71 -11.53
CA SER A 68 -6.37 14.79 -12.23
C SER A 68 -5.99 16.25 -12.56
N VAL A 69 -6.95 17.17 -12.51
CA VAL A 69 -6.77 18.58 -12.89
C VAL A 69 -6.71 19.46 -11.63
N ALA A 70 -5.49 19.90 -11.29
CA ALA A 70 -5.21 20.72 -10.11
C ALA A 70 -6.14 21.94 -9.97
N GLN A 71 -6.36 22.63 -11.10
CA GLN A 71 -7.14 23.85 -11.13
C GLN A 71 -8.61 23.60 -10.78
N GLU A 72 -9.19 22.51 -11.26
CA GLU A 72 -10.58 22.16 -10.98
C GLU A 72 -10.75 21.79 -9.50
N MET A 73 -9.83 21.02 -8.95
CA MET A 73 -9.80 20.67 -7.52
C MET A 73 -9.69 21.92 -6.64
N ASN A 74 -8.75 22.81 -6.93
CA ASN A 74 -8.57 24.05 -6.17
C ASN A 74 -9.77 24.98 -6.26
N THR A 75 -10.41 25.04 -7.44
CA THR A 75 -11.63 25.83 -7.65
C THR A 75 -12.79 25.24 -6.84
N PHE A 76 -12.98 23.93 -6.89
CA PHE A 76 -14.01 23.24 -6.11
C PHE A 76 -13.83 23.44 -4.60
N ILE A 77 -12.61 23.25 -4.09
CA ILE A 77 -12.27 23.42 -2.67
C ILE A 77 -12.57 24.86 -2.24
N SER A 78 -12.11 25.85 -3.01
CA SER A 78 -12.34 27.26 -2.72
C SER A 78 -13.82 27.64 -2.71
N LEU A 79 -14.56 27.26 -3.77
CA LEU A 79 -15.99 27.55 -3.89
C LEU A 79 -16.79 26.91 -2.76
N TRP A 80 -16.48 25.66 -2.40
CA TRP A 80 -17.19 25.03 -1.30
C TRP A 80 -16.82 25.68 0.02
N LYS A 81 -15.55 26.00 0.27
CA LYS A 81 -15.11 26.72 1.47
C LYS A 81 -15.82 28.07 1.66
N GLU A 82 -16.02 28.83 0.59
CA GLU A 82 -16.71 30.12 0.62
C GLU A 82 -18.22 30.00 0.84
N LYS A 83 -18.84 28.89 0.45
CA LYS A 83 -20.27 28.67 0.68
C LYS A 83 -20.57 28.62 2.18
N THR A 84 -21.51 29.43 2.64
CA THR A 84 -21.92 29.52 4.04
C THR A 84 -23.39 29.16 4.21
N ASN A 85 -23.82 28.94 5.46
CA ASN A 85 -25.22 28.66 5.83
C ASN A 85 -25.82 27.40 5.21
N GLU A 86 -24.99 26.38 4.98
CA GLU A 86 -25.46 25.08 4.49
C GLU A 86 -26.10 24.28 5.65
N THR A 87 -27.24 23.65 5.39
CA THR A 87 -27.84 22.73 6.36
C THR A 87 -27.03 21.45 6.47
N PHE A 88 -27.27 20.65 7.53
CA PHE A 88 -26.54 19.40 7.69
C PHE A 88 -26.83 18.42 6.54
N GLU A 89 -28.08 18.36 6.07
CA GLU A 89 -28.51 17.55 4.93
C GLU A 89 -27.84 18.00 3.62
N GLU A 90 -27.70 19.30 3.38
CA GLU A 90 -26.98 19.82 2.22
C GLU A 90 -25.48 19.47 2.26
N VAL A 91 -24.87 19.53 3.44
CA VAL A 91 -23.47 19.12 3.64
C VAL A 91 -23.31 17.61 3.42
N ILE A 92 -24.27 16.78 3.86
CA ILE A 92 -24.28 15.33 3.57
C ILE A 92 -24.29 15.10 2.05
N GLU A 93 -25.17 15.75 1.31
CA GLU A 93 -25.24 15.54 -0.15
C GLU A 93 -23.93 15.96 -0.83
N LYS A 94 -23.36 17.09 -0.42
CA LYS A 94 -22.06 17.53 -0.96
C LYS A 94 -20.91 16.61 -0.54
N SER A 95 -20.99 16.00 0.66
CA SER A 95 -19.98 15.05 1.15
C SER A 95 -19.84 13.83 0.26
N LYS A 96 -20.92 13.34 -0.35
CA LYS A 96 -20.88 12.19 -1.27
C LYS A 96 -19.96 12.47 -2.46
N VAL A 97 -20.02 13.68 -3.00
CA VAL A 97 -19.12 14.14 -4.08
C VAL A 97 -17.68 14.19 -3.58
N VAL A 98 -17.45 14.76 -2.39
CA VAL A 98 -16.11 14.91 -1.80
C VAL A 98 -15.46 13.56 -1.52
N LEU A 99 -16.22 12.61 -0.97
CA LEU A 99 -15.75 11.25 -0.71
C LEU A 99 -15.37 10.52 -2.00
N ASN A 100 -16.18 10.65 -3.05
CA ASN A 100 -15.85 10.12 -4.38
C ASN A 100 -14.56 10.75 -4.96
N LEU A 101 -14.35 12.07 -4.78
CA LEU A 101 -13.11 12.72 -5.20
C LEU A 101 -11.88 12.20 -4.45
N ILE A 102 -12.01 12.02 -3.13
CA ILE A 102 -10.95 11.44 -2.29
C ILE A 102 -10.64 10.01 -2.74
N GLU A 103 -11.66 9.19 -3.00
CA GLU A 103 -11.51 7.82 -3.48
C GLU A 103 -10.78 7.78 -4.82
N LYS A 104 -11.18 8.62 -5.78
CA LYS A 104 -10.50 8.73 -7.08
C LYS A 104 -9.03 9.15 -6.94
N LEU A 105 -8.71 10.12 -6.09
CA LEU A 105 -7.32 10.52 -5.83
C LEU A 105 -6.51 9.39 -5.21
N LYS A 106 -7.06 8.68 -4.21
CA LYS A 106 -6.42 7.51 -3.60
C LYS A 106 -6.20 6.39 -4.62
N PHE A 107 -7.18 6.16 -5.49
CA PHE A 107 -7.09 5.18 -6.56
C PHE A 107 -5.99 5.53 -7.56
N ILE A 108 -5.87 6.79 -7.97
CA ILE A 108 -4.78 7.25 -8.86
C ILE A 108 -3.42 6.98 -8.21
N LEU A 109 -3.26 7.32 -6.93
CA LEU A 109 -2.02 7.12 -6.17
C LEU A 109 -1.66 5.65 -5.99
N LEU A 110 -2.65 4.77 -5.82
CA LEU A 110 -2.44 3.34 -5.60
C LEU A 110 -2.18 2.58 -6.91
N GLU A 111 -2.98 2.88 -7.94
CA GLU A 111 -2.98 2.09 -9.16
C GLU A 111 -1.97 2.56 -10.18
N THR A 112 -1.55 3.84 -10.18
CA THR A 112 -0.62 4.34 -11.20
C THR A 112 0.82 3.99 -10.84
N PRO A 113 1.59 3.34 -11.74
CA PRO A 113 2.98 3.03 -11.50
C PRO A 113 3.79 4.29 -11.16
N PRO A 114 4.77 4.21 -10.23
CA PRO A 114 5.60 5.35 -9.88
C PRO A 114 6.39 5.95 -11.07
N CYS A 115 6.64 5.17 -12.12
CA CYS A 115 7.29 5.67 -13.35
C CYS A 115 6.40 6.62 -14.16
N ASP A 116 5.07 6.50 -14.02
CA ASP A 116 4.09 7.28 -14.77
C ASP A 116 3.58 8.49 -13.97
N LEU A 117 3.94 8.58 -12.67
CA LEU A 117 3.60 9.69 -11.79
C LEU A 117 4.81 10.60 -11.56
N GLN A 118 4.63 11.89 -11.83
CA GLN A 118 5.61 12.90 -11.43
C GLN A 118 5.48 13.19 -9.92
N ASP A 119 6.60 13.33 -9.20
CA ASP A 119 6.61 13.58 -7.75
C ASP A 119 5.74 14.76 -7.33
N LYS A 120 5.73 15.84 -8.13
CA LYS A 120 4.86 17.00 -7.91
C LYS A 120 3.38 16.65 -7.93
N ASN A 121 2.95 15.71 -8.79
CA ASN A 121 1.56 15.29 -8.89
C ASN A 121 1.18 14.46 -7.67
N ILE A 122 2.08 13.60 -7.20
CA ILE A 122 1.88 12.78 -5.98
C ILE A 122 1.64 13.70 -4.77
N ILE A 123 2.52 14.68 -4.58
CA ILE A 123 2.41 15.67 -3.49
C ILE A 123 1.08 16.43 -3.62
N GLN A 124 0.77 16.93 -4.81
CA GLN A 124 -0.46 17.68 -5.06
C GLN A 124 -1.73 16.85 -4.76
N TYR A 125 -1.77 15.57 -5.15
CA TYR A 125 -2.90 14.69 -4.87
C TYR A 125 -3.05 14.42 -3.38
N GLN A 126 -1.94 14.15 -2.68
CA GLN A 126 -1.95 13.96 -1.23
C GLN A 126 -2.44 15.22 -0.49
N GLU A 127 -1.96 16.39 -0.88
CA GLU A 127 -2.41 17.68 -0.34
C GLU A 127 -3.90 17.91 -0.63
N SER A 128 -4.37 17.59 -1.83
CA SER A 128 -5.79 17.72 -2.20
C SER A 128 -6.68 16.81 -1.35
N ILE A 129 -6.25 15.56 -1.10
CA ILE A 129 -6.99 14.64 -0.22
C ILE A 129 -7.09 15.25 1.19
N LEU A 130 -5.97 15.71 1.74
CA LEU A 130 -5.94 16.29 3.09
C LEU A 130 -6.87 17.51 3.19
N GLN A 131 -6.79 18.44 2.22
CA GLN A 131 -7.64 19.62 2.19
C GLN A 131 -9.13 19.27 2.11
N LEU A 132 -9.51 18.25 1.32
CA LEU A 132 -10.88 17.79 1.24
C LEU A 132 -11.36 17.17 2.55
N GLN A 133 -10.53 16.37 3.23
CA GLN A 133 -10.86 15.77 4.53
C GLN A 133 -11.06 16.84 5.60
N GLU A 134 -10.15 17.80 5.69
CA GLU A 134 -10.23 18.93 6.62
C GLU A 134 -11.47 19.80 6.34
N LEU A 135 -11.72 20.11 5.07
CA LEU A 135 -12.87 20.90 4.66
C LEU A 135 -14.18 20.17 4.98
N LEU A 136 -14.24 18.86 4.75
CA LEU A 136 -15.41 18.05 5.09
C LEU A 136 -15.71 18.10 6.60
N HIS A 137 -14.69 17.93 7.43
CA HIS A 137 -14.83 18.02 8.89
C HIS A 137 -15.27 19.42 9.35
N LEU A 138 -14.69 20.46 8.76
CA LEU A 138 -15.09 21.85 9.02
C LEU A 138 -16.57 22.06 8.67
N LYS A 139 -17.00 21.58 7.51
CA LYS A 139 -18.38 21.73 7.02
C LYS A 139 -19.41 21.06 7.92
N PHE A 140 -19.14 19.83 8.36
CA PHE A 140 -20.02 19.18 9.35
C PHE A 140 -20.07 19.94 10.67
N SER A 141 -18.97 20.53 11.09
CA SER A 141 -18.91 21.32 12.33
C SER A 141 -19.70 22.63 12.23
N VAL A 142 -19.57 23.35 11.13
CA VAL A 142 -20.37 24.57 10.85
C VAL A 142 -21.86 24.22 10.71
N ALA A 143 -22.21 23.15 10.02
CA ALA A 143 -23.60 22.71 9.91
C ALA A 143 -24.20 22.30 11.27
N THR A 144 -23.40 21.65 12.14
CA THR A 144 -23.81 21.36 13.52
C THR A 144 -24.07 22.65 14.29
N GLU A 145 -23.20 23.66 14.14
CA GLU A 145 -23.38 24.96 14.80
C GLU A 145 -24.68 25.64 14.35
N ILE A 146 -24.94 25.68 13.04
CA ILE A 146 -26.18 26.24 12.46
C ILE A 146 -27.41 25.52 13.04
N LEU A 147 -27.36 24.20 13.12
CA LEU A 147 -28.43 23.39 13.72
C LEU A 147 -28.65 23.75 15.20
N LEU A 148 -27.57 23.92 15.98
CA LEU A 148 -27.65 24.29 17.40
C LEU A 148 -28.17 25.72 17.62
N ARG A 149 -27.95 26.65 16.68
CA ARG A 149 -28.57 28.00 16.74
C ARG A 149 -30.10 27.92 16.73
N GLN A 150 -30.67 26.84 16.19
CA GLN A 150 -32.10 26.56 16.14
C GLN A 150 -32.56 25.63 17.27
N ALA A 151 -31.73 25.37 18.29
CA ALA A 151 -32.03 24.40 19.33
C ALA A 151 -33.34 24.69 20.07
N SER A 152 -33.61 25.95 20.41
CA SER A 152 -34.85 26.33 21.11
C SER A 152 -36.11 26.09 20.27
N THR A 153 -36.02 26.25 18.95
CA THR A 153 -37.14 25.96 18.03
C THR A 153 -37.32 24.46 17.79
N LEU A 154 -36.26 23.68 17.97
CA LEU A 154 -36.23 22.23 17.81
C LEU A 154 -36.35 21.49 19.15
N ALA A 155 -36.76 22.19 20.22
CA ALA A 155 -36.96 21.60 21.52
C ALA A 155 -38.19 20.67 21.49
N ASP A 156 -37.99 19.43 21.94
CA ASP A 156 -39.07 18.49 22.13
C ASP A 156 -39.97 18.94 23.29
N LEU A 157 -41.29 18.83 23.10
CA LEU A 157 -42.29 19.37 24.03
C LEU A 157 -42.32 18.58 25.35
N ASP A 158 -42.04 17.29 25.30
CA ASP A 158 -42.13 16.40 26.46
C ASP A 158 -40.88 16.51 27.34
N SER A 159 -39.71 16.36 26.72
CA SER A 159 -38.42 16.42 27.40
C SER A 159 -38.02 17.86 27.75
N GLY A 160 -38.45 18.84 26.94
CA GLY A 160 -38.01 20.24 27.01
C GLY A 160 -36.55 20.46 26.58
N ASN A 161 -35.94 19.48 25.93
CA ASN A 161 -34.57 19.52 25.40
C ASN A 161 -34.61 19.37 23.87
N MET A 162 -33.53 19.75 23.20
CA MET A 162 -33.41 19.49 21.76
C MET A 162 -32.91 18.06 21.55
N GLU A 163 -33.55 17.32 20.65
CA GLU A 163 -33.09 16.04 20.12
C GLU A 163 -33.18 16.06 18.59
N LYS A 164 -32.09 15.72 17.91
CA LYS A 164 -32.09 15.56 16.45
C LYS A 164 -31.24 14.37 16.04
N VAL A 165 -31.82 13.51 15.21
CA VAL A 165 -31.16 12.37 14.57
C VAL A 165 -31.23 12.56 13.06
N ILE A 166 -30.09 12.47 12.39
CA ILE A 166 -29.98 12.52 10.93
C ILE A 166 -29.20 11.28 10.50
N LYS A 167 -29.77 10.49 9.59
CA LYS A 167 -29.19 9.25 9.08
C LYS A 167 -29.07 9.35 7.57
N ASP A 168 -27.88 9.07 7.06
CA ASP A 168 -27.56 8.89 5.65
C ASP A 168 -26.63 7.67 5.49
N GLU A 169 -26.39 7.25 4.25
CA GLU A 169 -25.53 6.13 3.90
C GLU A 169 -24.12 6.22 4.50
N ASN A 170 -23.50 7.40 4.46
CA ASN A 170 -22.10 7.58 4.88
C ASN A 170 -21.94 8.14 6.29
N VAL A 171 -22.99 8.77 6.82
CA VAL A 171 -22.94 9.54 8.06
C VAL A 171 -24.21 9.33 8.88
N THR A 172 -24.03 9.15 10.18
CA THR A 172 -25.12 9.26 11.16
C THR A 172 -24.77 10.31 12.21
N LEU A 173 -25.65 11.29 12.38
CA LEU A 173 -25.53 12.35 13.36
C LEU A 173 -26.60 12.21 14.44
N TYR A 174 -26.16 12.30 15.69
CA TYR A 174 -27.01 12.55 16.85
C TYR A 174 -26.62 13.87 17.49
N VAL A 175 -27.59 14.76 17.71
CA VAL A 175 -27.40 16.01 18.44
C VAL A 175 -28.42 16.11 19.55
N TRP A 176 -27.94 16.39 20.74
CA TRP A 176 -28.77 16.70 21.90
C TRP A 176 -28.32 18.00 22.54
N ALA A 177 -29.25 18.87 22.92
CA ALA A 177 -28.95 20.11 23.64
C ALA A 177 -29.76 20.23 24.94
N ASN A 178 -29.06 20.55 26.03
CA ASN A 178 -29.63 20.69 27.37
C ASN A 178 -30.28 22.06 27.57
N LEU A 179 -31.56 22.18 27.22
CA LEU A 179 -32.31 23.43 27.37
C LEU A 179 -33.04 23.50 28.72
N LYS A 180 -33.56 22.36 29.20
CA LYS A 180 -34.35 22.28 30.45
C LYS A 180 -33.49 22.32 31.72
N LYS A 181 -32.22 21.92 31.65
CA LYS A 181 -31.25 21.93 32.77
C LYS A 181 -31.75 21.21 34.02
N ASN A 182 -32.26 19.98 33.87
CA ASN A 182 -32.82 19.22 34.97
C ASN A 182 -31.80 18.22 35.56
N PRO A 183 -31.22 18.46 36.75
CA PRO A 183 -30.24 17.55 37.35
C PRO A 183 -30.81 16.19 37.76
N ARG A 184 -32.14 16.03 37.80
CA ARG A 184 -32.80 14.75 38.08
C ARG A 184 -32.90 13.87 36.82
N HIS A 185 -32.75 14.46 35.63
CA HIS A 185 -32.89 13.77 34.35
C HIS A 185 -31.52 13.75 33.65
N ARG A 186 -30.72 12.74 33.97
CA ARG A 186 -29.31 12.61 33.54
C ARG A 186 -29.10 11.57 32.43
N SER A 187 -30.04 10.63 32.30
CA SER A 187 -30.02 9.65 31.22
C SER A 187 -30.77 10.23 30.03
N VAL A 188 -30.08 10.33 28.90
CA VAL A 188 -30.63 10.76 27.62
C VAL A 188 -30.70 9.54 26.73
N ARG A 189 -31.86 9.31 26.12
CA ARG A 189 -32.04 8.31 25.07
C ARG A 189 -32.65 8.99 23.86
N PHE A 190 -32.11 8.71 22.69
CA PHE A 190 -32.67 9.21 21.45
C PHE A 190 -33.91 8.38 21.11
N SER A 191 -35.06 9.04 20.98
CA SER A 191 -36.39 8.43 20.96
C SER A 191 -36.56 7.35 19.88
N GLU A 192 -35.81 7.46 18.79
CA GLU A 192 -35.87 6.55 17.63
C GLU A 192 -34.75 5.49 17.61
N THR A 193 -33.90 5.41 18.64
CA THR A 193 -32.74 4.51 18.64
C THR A 193 -32.44 3.88 20.00
N GLN A 194 -31.63 2.83 19.99
CA GLN A 194 -31.09 2.23 21.22
C GLN A 194 -29.89 3.03 21.77
N ILE A 195 -29.56 4.17 21.16
CA ILE A 195 -28.42 5.00 21.55
C ILE A 195 -28.87 5.95 22.64
N GLY A 196 -28.06 6.02 23.69
CA GLY A 196 -28.24 6.93 24.79
C GLY A 196 -26.94 7.11 25.55
N PHE A 197 -26.91 8.12 26.40
CA PHE A 197 -25.77 8.44 27.23
C PHE A 197 -26.26 8.95 28.60
N GLU A 198 -25.38 8.91 29.58
CA GLU A 198 -25.61 9.54 30.87
C GLU A 198 -24.64 10.70 31.05
N ILE A 199 -25.15 11.85 31.51
CA ILE A 199 -24.33 13.01 31.81
C ILE A 199 -24.07 13.16 33.32
N PRO A 200 -22.87 13.57 33.72
CA PRO A 200 -22.59 13.98 35.10
C PRO A 200 -23.56 15.06 35.58
N ARG A 201 -23.88 15.04 36.87
CA ARG A 201 -24.82 16.01 37.50
C ARG A 201 -24.42 17.46 37.25
N ILE A 202 -23.11 17.75 37.23
CA ILE A 202 -22.58 19.09 36.99
C ILE A 202 -22.96 19.58 35.59
N LEU A 203 -22.90 18.71 34.58
CA LEU A 203 -23.27 19.05 33.20
C LEU A 203 -24.79 19.15 33.01
N ALA A 204 -25.57 18.41 33.79
CA ALA A 204 -27.04 18.48 33.72
C ALA A 204 -27.63 19.85 34.09
N THR A 205 -26.86 20.69 34.79
CA THR A 205 -27.24 22.08 35.11
C THR A 205 -26.60 23.12 34.19
N SER A 206 -25.74 22.71 33.25
CA SER A 206 -24.96 23.60 32.39
C SER A 206 -25.57 23.71 30.99
N ASP A 207 -25.24 24.81 30.31
CA ASP A 207 -25.50 25.00 28.88
C ASP A 207 -24.55 24.12 28.06
N ILE A 208 -24.98 22.90 27.77
CA ILE A 208 -24.20 21.94 27.00
C ILE A 208 -25.02 21.35 25.86
N ALA A 209 -24.31 20.98 24.80
CA ALA A 209 -24.82 20.11 23.75
C ALA A 209 -23.85 18.95 23.54
N VAL A 210 -24.38 17.81 23.15
CA VAL A 210 -23.62 16.60 22.83
C VAL A 210 -23.87 16.26 21.37
N ARG A 211 -22.77 16.15 20.61
CA ARG A 211 -22.76 15.65 19.23
C ARG A 211 -22.12 14.27 19.20
N LEU A 212 -22.81 13.30 18.61
CA LEU A 212 -22.23 12.04 18.19
C LEU A 212 -22.29 11.99 16.66
N LEU A 213 -21.12 11.96 16.04
CA LEU A 213 -20.97 11.87 14.59
C LEU A 213 -20.31 10.54 14.26
N HIS A 214 -21.04 9.65 13.62
CA HIS A 214 -20.54 8.36 13.14
C HIS A 214 -20.37 8.42 11.63
N THR A 215 -19.16 8.14 11.13
CA THR A 215 -18.83 8.12 9.71
C THR A 215 -18.45 6.71 9.27
N HIS A 216 -18.95 6.27 8.12
CA HIS A 216 -18.57 4.98 7.51
C HIS A 216 -17.30 5.08 6.65
N TYR A 217 -16.58 6.18 6.77
CA TYR A 217 -15.32 6.45 6.09
C TYR A 217 -14.30 7.00 7.09
N ASP A 218 -13.03 6.79 6.75
CA ASP A 218 -11.90 7.27 7.56
C ASP A 218 -11.41 8.65 7.08
N HIS A 219 -11.57 9.64 7.95
CA HIS A 219 -11.14 11.02 7.74
C HIS A 219 -10.21 11.50 8.87
N VAL A 220 -9.76 10.60 9.74
CA VAL A 220 -8.96 10.94 10.93
C VAL A 220 -7.60 10.25 10.91
N SER A 221 -7.49 9.07 10.29
CA SER A 221 -6.19 8.42 10.11
C SER A 221 -5.30 9.23 9.17
N ALA A 222 -4.07 9.47 9.61
CA ALA A 222 -3.07 10.16 8.81
C ALA A 222 -2.80 9.39 7.51
N LEU A 223 -2.71 10.11 6.39
CA LEU A 223 -2.18 9.54 5.16
C LEU A 223 -0.70 9.23 5.39
N HIS A 224 -0.33 7.95 5.33
CA HIS A 224 1.07 7.59 5.32
C HIS A 224 1.69 8.05 3.99
N PRO A 225 2.84 8.75 4.02
CA PRO A 225 3.59 9.01 2.81
C PRO A 225 3.88 7.66 2.15
N VAL A 226 3.42 7.48 0.92
CA VAL A 226 3.86 6.34 0.12
C VAL A 226 5.37 6.49 0.00
N SER A 227 6.12 5.58 0.62
CA SER A 227 7.57 5.56 0.52
C SER A 227 7.91 5.35 -0.96
N THR A 228 8.34 6.40 -1.64
CA THR A 228 8.89 6.27 -2.98
C THR A 228 10.15 5.41 -2.82
N PRO A 229 10.25 4.23 -3.46
CA PRO A 229 11.51 3.52 -3.50
C PRO A 229 12.55 4.50 -4.07
N SER A 230 13.59 4.76 -3.29
CA SER A 230 14.71 5.62 -3.71
C SER A 230 15.18 5.16 -5.09
N LYS A 231 15.25 6.09 -6.04
CA LYS A 231 15.83 5.87 -7.38
C LYS A 231 17.30 5.44 -7.33
N GLU A 232 17.92 5.36 -6.15
CA GLU A 232 19.30 4.92 -5.97
C GLU A 232 19.52 3.42 -6.24
N HIS A 233 18.46 2.59 -6.26
CA HIS A 233 18.64 1.15 -6.46
C HIS A 233 18.75 0.69 -7.92
N THR A 234 18.34 1.50 -8.90
CA THR A 234 18.48 1.08 -10.32
C THR A 234 19.91 1.23 -10.82
N SER A 235 20.71 2.14 -10.26
CA SER A 235 22.13 2.29 -10.64
C SER A 235 22.99 1.18 -10.03
N ALA A 236 22.75 0.83 -8.76
CA ALA A 236 23.56 -0.15 -8.04
C ALA A 236 23.38 -1.58 -8.57
N VAL A 237 22.17 -1.97 -9.01
CA VAL A 237 21.90 -3.31 -9.55
C VAL A 237 22.54 -3.50 -10.93
N THR A 238 22.56 -2.47 -11.80
CA THR A 238 23.26 -2.56 -13.09
C THR A 238 24.78 -2.55 -12.97
N GLU A 239 25.35 -1.99 -11.90
CA GLU A 239 26.80 -2.06 -11.65
C GLU A 239 27.20 -3.40 -11.01
N LEU A 240 26.44 -3.90 -10.02
CA LEU A 240 26.67 -5.22 -9.41
C LEU A 240 26.57 -6.36 -10.43
N VAL A 241 25.55 -6.34 -11.32
CA VAL A 241 25.39 -7.38 -12.34
C VAL A 241 26.50 -7.30 -13.41
N LYS A 242 27.04 -6.12 -13.72
CA LYS A 242 28.17 -5.99 -14.65
C LYS A 242 29.50 -6.44 -14.06
N ASP A 243 29.71 -6.21 -12.77
CA ASP A 243 30.93 -6.64 -12.08
C ASP A 243 30.92 -8.14 -11.76
N ASP A 244 29.75 -8.72 -11.46
CA ASP A 244 29.63 -10.17 -11.26
C ASP A 244 29.78 -10.94 -12.58
N VAL A 245 29.22 -10.46 -13.69
CA VAL A 245 29.43 -11.09 -15.01
C VAL A 245 30.89 -11.00 -15.45
N LYS A 246 31.57 -9.87 -15.21
CA LYS A 246 33.01 -9.72 -15.49
C LYS A 246 33.88 -10.59 -14.57
N ASN A 247 33.52 -10.75 -13.30
CA ASN A 247 34.25 -11.63 -12.38
C ASN A 247 34.07 -13.10 -12.72
N VAL A 248 32.86 -13.51 -13.14
CA VAL A 248 32.57 -14.87 -13.59
C VAL A 248 33.29 -15.18 -14.91
N GLU A 249 33.27 -14.28 -15.89
CA GLU A 249 34.03 -14.46 -17.15
C GLU A 249 35.55 -14.53 -16.90
N LYS A 250 36.07 -13.75 -15.95
CA LYS A 250 37.49 -13.73 -15.58
C LYS A 250 37.91 -14.93 -14.72
N ALA A 251 36.98 -15.52 -13.96
CA ALA A 251 37.18 -16.77 -13.24
C ALA A 251 37.20 -17.97 -14.21
N ILE A 252 36.24 -18.02 -15.15
CA ILE A 252 36.18 -19.04 -16.20
C ILE A 252 37.42 -18.97 -17.10
N SER A 253 37.89 -17.78 -17.47
CA SER A 253 39.11 -17.62 -18.28
C SER A 253 40.38 -18.08 -17.56
N LYS A 254 40.43 -17.96 -16.23
CA LYS A 254 41.56 -18.43 -15.41
C LYS A 254 41.52 -19.93 -15.17
N GLU A 255 40.34 -20.52 -14.99
CA GLU A 255 40.18 -21.97 -14.87
C GLU A 255 40.53 -22.68 -16.18
N VAL A 256 40.17 -22.10 -17.34
CA VAL A 256 40.54 -22.64 -18.67
C VAL A 256 42.05 -22.49 -18.96
N GLU A 257 42.71 -21.43 -18.46
CA GLU A 257 44.18 -21.29 -18.54
C GLU A 257 44.94 -22.21 -17.56
N GLU A 258 44.36 -22.54 -16.40
CA GLU A 258 44.97 -23.46 -15.44
C GLU A 258 44.77 -24.93 -15.83
N GLU A 259 43.60 -25.31 -16.37
CA GLU A 259 43.37 -26.64 -16.93
C GLU A 259 44.26 -26.91 -18.16
N SER A 260 44.44 -25.94 -19.05
CA SER A 260 45.34 -26.09 -20.21
C SER A 260 46.81 -26.23 -19.79
N LYS A 261 47.27 -25.50 -18.77
CA LYS A 261 48.63 -25.64 -18.21
C LYS A 261 48.85 -26.94 -17.43
N GLN A 262 47.81 -27.47 -16.77
CA GLN A 262 47.88 -28.77 -16.11
C GLN A 262 47.87 -29.94 -17.11
N GLN A 263 47.13 -29.80 -18.22
CA GLN A 263 47.07 -30.80 -19.28
C GLN A 263 48.39 -30.87 -20.09
N GLU A 264 49.05 -29.72 -20.34
CA GLU A 264 50.41 -29.70 -20.92
C GLU A 264 51.46 -30.33 -19.99
N ARG A 265 51.39 -30.08 -18.68
CA ARG A 265 52.28 -30.71 -17.69
C ARG A 265 52.07 -32.21 -17.56
N GLY A 266 50.83 -32.68 -17.67
CA GLY A 266 50.49 -34.10 -17.70
C GLY A 266 51.02 -34.81 -18.95
N SER A 267 50.96 -34.15 -20.12
CA SER A 267 51.49 -34.73 -21.37
C SER A 267 53.02 -34.82 -21.43
N HIS A 268 53.74 -33.89 -20.78
CA HIS A 268 55.21 -33.92 -20.71
C HIS A 268 55.74 -35.03 -19.79
N LEU A 269 55.05 -35.33 -18.68
CA LEU A 269 55.41 -36.42 -17.76
C LEU A 269 55.17 -37.80 -18.38
N ILE A 270 54.12 -37.96 -19.21
CA ILE A 270 53.81 -39.23 -19.89
C ILE A 270 54.80 -39.52 -21.03
N GLN A 271 55.40 -38.50 -21.66
CA GLN A 271 56.44 -38.69 -22.68
C GLN A 271 57.81 -39.06 -22.07
N GLU A 272 58.20 -38.49 -20.92
CA GLU A 272 59.47 -38.83 -20.27
C GLU A 272 59.47 -40.24 -19.64
N GLU A 273 58.33 -40.73 -19.13
CA GLU A 273 58.24 -42.12 -18.64
C GLU A 273 58.17 -43.16 -19.77
N LYS A 274 57.59 -42.84 -20.93
CA LYS A 274 57.63 -43.75 -22.09
C LYS A 274 59.03 -43.87 -22.71
N ILE A 275 59.81 -42.78 -22.73
CA ILE A 275 61.18 -42.81 -23.26
C ILE A 275 62.12 -43.61 -22.34
N LYS A 276 61.92 -43.56 -21.01
CA LYS A 276 62.72 -44.36 -20.08
C LYS A 276 62.39 -45.86 -20.04
N VAL A 277 61.16 -46.25 -20.34
CA VAL A 277 60.78 -47.68 -20.35
C VAL A 277 61.19 -48.37 -21.66
N GLU A 278 61.32 -47.65 -22.78
CA GLU A 278 61.83 -48.22 -24.03
C GLU A 278 63.38 -48.29 -24.10
N GLU A 279 64.13 -47.50 -23.32
CA GLU A 279 65.61 -47.57 -23.27
C GLU A 279 66.17 -48.67 -22.33
N GLU A 280 65.38 -49.25 -21.42
CA GLU A 280 65.87 -50.32 -20.51
C GLU A 280 65.57 -51.76 -20.98
N GLN A 281 64.98 -51.96 -22.18
CA GLN A 281 64.59 -53.28 -22.68
C GLN A 281 65.14 -53.70 -24.05
N GLY A 282 66.13 -52.99 -24.58
CA GLY A 282 66.80 -53.38 -25.84
C GLY A 282 68.30 -53.09 -25.84
N ASP A 283 69.11 -53.99 -25.27
CA ASP A 283 70.40 -54.44 -25.84
C ASP A 283 71.10 -55.44 -24.90
N ILE A 284 70.62 -56.70 -24.97
CA ILE A 284 71.44 -57.88 -24.75
C ILE A 284 71.53 -58.56 -26.12
N GLU A 285 72.73 -58.55 -26.72
CA GLU A 285 73.30 -59.40 -27.80
C GLU A 285 74.21 -58.51 -28.68
N VAL A 286 75.37 -58.87 -29.26
CA VAL A 286 76.27 -60.02 -29.33
C VAL A 286 77.53 -59.53 -30.10
N LYS A 287 78.73 -60.01 -29.72
CA LYS A 287 80.00 -60.20 -30.49
C LYS A 287 80.35 -59.21 -31.63
N MET A 288 81.55 -58.65 -31.68
CA MET A 288 82.82 -59.35 -31.98
C MET A 288 84.02 -58.45 -31.72
#